data_AF-A0A3B9VJV4-F1
#
_entry.id   AF-A0A3B9VJV4-F1
#
_cell.length_a   1.000
_cell.length_b   1.000
_cell.length_c   1.000
_cell.angle_alpha   90.00
_cell.angle_beta   90.00
_cell.angle_gamma   90.00
#
_symmetry.space_group_name_H-M   'P 1'
#
loop_
_entity.id
_entity.type
_entity.pdbx_description
1 polymer ?
#
loop_
_entity_poly.entity_id
_entity_poly.type
_entity_poly.pdbx_seq_one_letter_code
_entity_poly.pdbx_strand_id
1 'polypeptide(L)' 'MSSPLYIEKSGAGDPLLLIHGMGSASNAFKPIRSTLDKNFSVVTIDLPG' A
#
# COMPACT_ATOMS: atom_id res chain seq x y z
N MET A 1 1.47 -4.91 22.94
CA MET A 1 2.63 -4.97 22.03
C MET A 1 2.16 -4.67 20.63
N SER A 2 2.89 -3.90 19.83
CA SER A 2 2.55 -3.68 18.42
C SER A 2 3.02 -4.88 17.58
N SER A 3 2.14 -5.40 16.71
CA SER A 3 2.52 -6.43 15.74
C SER A 3 3.31 -5.82 14.57
N PRO A 4 4.31 -6.52 14.00
CA PRO A 4 4.97 -6.07 12.78
C PRO A 4 3.97 -6.01 11.63
N LEU A 5 4.07 -4.98 10.79
CA LEU A 5 3.25 -4.80 9.60
C LEU A 5 4.08 -5.09 8.35
N TYR A 6 3.46 -5.72 7.35
CA TYR A 6 4.03 -5.78 6.01
C TYR A 6 3.77 -4.44 5.31
N ILE A 7 4.82 -3.87 4.71
CA ILE A 7 4.79 -2.54 4.09
C ILE A 7 5.55 -2.58 2.77
N GLU A 8 4.94 -2.06 1.70
CA GLU A 8 5.64 -1.79 0.44
C GLU A 8 5.54 -0.31 0.07
N LYS A 9 6.66 0.27 -0.35
CA LYS A 9 6.75 1.67 -0.79
C LYS A 9 7.26 1.73 -2.22
N SER A 10 6.69 2.61 -3.02
CA SER A 10 7.12 2.85 -4.40
C SER A 10 6.68 4.24 -4.87
N GLY A 11 7.21 4.67 -6.02
CA GLY A 11 6.95 6.01 -6.56
C GLY A 11 7.61 7.13 -5.75
N ALA A 12 7.30 8.37 -6.15
CA ALA A 12 7.79 9.59 -5.54
C ALA A 12 6.71 10.69 -5.65
N GLY A 13 6.80 11.74 -4.84
CA GLY A 13 5.79 12.79 -4.75
C GLY A 13 5.00 12.72 -3.45
N ASP A 14 3.77 13.25 -3.46
CA ASP A 14 2.94 13.34 -2.26
C ASP A 14 2.60 11.94 -1.72
N PRO A 15 2.58 11.75 -0.39
CA PRO A 15 2.34 10.44 0.19
C PRO A 15 0.89 9.98 0.00
N LEU A 16 0.71 8.75 -0.47
CA LEU A 16 -0.59 8.11 -0.63
C LEU A 16 -0.58 6.75 0.07
N LEU A 17 -1.39 6.60 1.13
CA LEU A 17 -1.55 5.34 1.86
C LEU A 17 -2.73 4.55 1.30
N LEU A 18 -2.47 3.31 0.91
CA LEU A 18 -3.48 2.35 0.45
C LEU A 18 -3.70 1.26 1.50
N ILE A 19 -4.95 1.12 1.94
CA ILE A 19 -5.39 0.15 2.95
C ILE A 19 -6.39 -0.79 2.30
N HIS A 20 -6.11 -2.10 2.32
CA HIS A 20 -6.97 -3.10 1.70
C HIS A 20 -8.29 -3.31 2.46
N GLY A 21 -9.26 -3.97 1.83
CA GLY A 21 -10.52 -4.40 2.46
C GLY A 21 -10.39 -5.75 3.19
N MET A 22 -11.48 -6.18 3.83
CA MET A 22 -11.56 -7.46 4.54
C MET A 22 -11.31 -8.66 3.61
N GLY A 23 -10.56 -9.67 4.08
CA GLY A 23 -10.25 -10.88 3.30
C GLY A 23 -9.29 -10.66 2.12
N SER A 24 -8.57 -9.53 2.13
CA SER A 24 -7.64 -9.13 1.07
C SER A 24 -6.27 -8.77 1.66
N ALA A 25 -5.34 -8.34 0.80
CA ALA A 25 -4.02 -7.86 1.17
C ALA A 25 -3.60 -6.72 0.22
N SER A 26 -2.45 -6.13 0.48
CA SER A 26 -1.81 -5.07 -0.34
C SER A 26 -1.67 -5.43 -1.83
N ASN A 27 -1.63 -6.72 -2.18
CA ASN A 27 -1.58 -7.19 -3.56
C ASN A 27 -2.82 -6.80 -4.39
N ALA A 28 -3.95 -6.47 -3.77
CA ALA A 28 -5.16 -6.00 -4.44
C ALA A 28 -4.91 -4.71 -5.24
N PHE A 29 -3.90 -3.92 -4.86
CA PHE A 29 -3.56 -2.66 -5.52
C PHE A 29 -2.59 -2.81 -6.70
N LYS A 30 -2.06 -4.01 -6.98
CA LYS A 30 -1.13 -4.24 -8.10
C LYS A 30 -1.62 -3.67 -9.44
N PRO A 31 -2.91 -3.82 -9.84
CA PRO A 31 -3.38 -3.32 -11.13
C PRO A 31 -3.32 -1.80 -11.29
N ILE A 32 -3.35 -1.02 -10.20
CA ILE A 32 -3.36 0.45 -10.23
C ILE A 32 -2.02 1.07 -9.81
N ARG A 33 -1.09 0.26 -9.29
CA ARG A 33 0.15 0.74 -8.67
C ARG A 33 1.01 1.56 -9.63
N SER A 34 1.23 1.07 -10.84
CA SER A 34 2.07 1.75 -11.85
C SER A 34 1.52 3.11 -12.28
N THR A 35 0.21 3.34 -12.18
CA THR A 35 -0.40 4.63 -12.49
C THR A 35 -0.25 5.61 -11.34
N LEU A 36 -0.42 5.15 -10.10
CA LEU A 36 -0.28 5.99 -8.91
C LEU A 36 1.18 6.37 -8.65
N ASP A 37 2.12 5.44 -8.84
CA ASP A 37 3.55 5.65 -8.61
C ASP A 37 4.16 6.76 -9.48
N LYS A 38 3.50 7.17 -10.57
CA LYS A 38 3.92 8.29 -11.43
C LYS A 38 3.82 9.63 -10.73
N ASN A 39 2.91 9.78 -9.78
CA ASN A 39 2.57 11.07 -9.16
C ASN A 39 2.67 11.05 -7.62
N PHE A 40 2.69 9.87 -7.00
CA PHE A 40 2.63 9.72 -5.56
C PHE A 40 3.74 8.82 -5.02
N SER A 41 4.18 9.09 -3.79
CA SER A 41 4.90 8.10 -2.98
C SER A 41 3.87 7.16 -2.36
N VAL A 42 3.61 6.06 -3.05
CA VAL A 42 2.59 5.10 -2.66
C VAL A 42 3.13 4.19 -1.56
N VAL A 43 2.37 4.07 -0.48
CA VAL A 43 2.61 3.15 0.63
C VAL A 43 1.43 2.20 0.72
N THR A 44 1.67 0.90 0.67
CA THR A 44 0.67 -0.13 0.99
C THR A 44 1.03 -0.78 2.31
N ILE A 45 0.01 -1.12 3.09
CA ILE A 45 0.16 -1.87 4.34
C ILE A 45 -0.77 -3.09 4.34
N ASP A 46 -0.33 -4.19 4.96
CA ASP A 46 -1.23 -5.27 5.36
C ASP A 46 -1.63 -5.05 6.82
N LEU A 47 -2.95 -4.99 7.06
CA LEU A 47 -3.49 -4.88 8.40
C LEU A 47 -3.32 -6.21 9.15
N PRO A 48 -3.10 -6.19 10.48
CA PRO A 48 -3.06 -7.41 11.27
C PRO A 48 -4.38 -8.17 11.21
N GLY A 49 -4.33 -9.46 10.90
CA GLY A 49 -5.48 -10.34 10.80
C GLY A 49 -5.13 -11.65 10.12
#